data_AF-A0A1M7ZCQ8-F1
#
_entry.id   AF-A0A1M7ZCQ8-F1
#
_cell.length_a   1.000
_cell.length_b   1.000
_cell.length_c   1.000
_cell.angle_alpha   90.00
_cell.angle_beta   90.00
_cell.angle_gamma   90.00
#
_symmetry.space_group_name_H-M   'P 1'
#
loop_
_entity.id
_entity.type
_entity.pdbx_description
1 polymer ?
#
loop_
_entity_poly.entity_id
_entity_poly.type
_entity_poly.pdbx_seq_one_letter_code
_entity_poly.pdbx_strand_id
1 'polypeptide(L)'
;MKSFQVSLLFILIAFCSCKDTKKSIPENPSISKRLEIFNIVHVDSTKNSNREEFLDTQFEYSDSLGNSLLILNSFPKGGQKYTDPQGNNYVYAVFWTKFLNKTDRPVDIKINLPSEDQELSSSQEIRYKLFLPPTKMSDDKIHQMNYGLSNTDFILDRILSQETQLDKSIQPNETEIFYVIVLTSQGVDGTIRAGLELENQNLFYKVNQKRISVGTIQF
;
A
#
# COMPACT_ATOMS: atom_id res chain seq x y z
N MET A 1 83.89 -50.59 -6.06
CA MET A 1 83.86 -50.24 -7.50
C MET A 1 82.75 -49.23 -7.72
N LYS A 2 83.11 -48.08 -8.32
CA LYS A 2 82.26 -47.09 -9.03
C LYS A 2 81.25 -46.31 -8.14
N SER A 3 81.55 -45.06 -7.74
CA SER A 3 81.55 -43.80 -8.52
C SER A 3 80.17 -43.44 -9.08
N PHE A 4 79.63 -42.26 -8.75
CA PHE A 4 79.56 -41.08 -9.62
C PHE A 4 78.54 -40.07 -9.06
N GLN A 5 78.95 -38.81 -8.88
CA GLN A 5 78.08 -37.68 -8.54
C GLN A 5 77.23 -37.25 -9.74
N VAL A 6 76.02 -36.73 -9.51
CA VAL A 6 75.39 -35.74 -10.40
C VAL A 6 74.64 -34.70 -9.55
N SER A 7 75.06 -33.45 -9.68
CA SER A 7 74.37 -32.24 -9.23
C SER A 7 73.19 -31.90 -10.15
N LEU A 8 72.09 -31.37 -9.60
CA LEU A 8 71.05 -30.64 -10.36
C LEU A 8 70.37 -29.64 -9.39
N LEU A 9 70.81 -28.38 -9.36
CA LEU A 9 70.33 -27.21 -10.11
C LEU A 9 69.08 -26.55 -9.49
N PHE A 10 69.31 -25.36 -8.92
CA PHE A 10 68.32 -24.38 -8.46
C PHE A 10 67.43 -23.89 -9.60
N ILE A 11 66.12 -23.78 -9.37
CA ILE A 11 65.26 -22.81 -10.09
C ILE A 11 64.41 -22.06 -9.05
N LEU A 12 64.83 -20.84 -8.77
CA LEU A 12 64.02 -19.77 -8.19
C LEU A 12 63.00 -19.32 -9.24
N ILE A 13 61.71 -19.35 -8.90
CA ILE A 13 60.68 -18.66 -9.67
C ILE A 13 60.26 -17.44 -8.86
N ALA A 14 60.81 -16.29 -9.25
CA ALA A 14 60.23 -14.98 -8.98
C ALA A 14 59.54 -14.48 -10.27
N PHE A 15 58.71 -13.44 -10.12
CA PHE A 15 57.83 -12.79 -11.10
C PHE A 15 56.46 -13.47 -11.28
N CYS A 16 55.32 -12.78 -11.29
CA CYS A 16 55.10 -11.37 -11.62
C CYS A 16 53.82 -10.84 -10.96
N SER A 17 53.88 -9.57 -10.60
CA SER A 17 52.76 -8.70 -10.28
C SER A 17 51.79 -8.59 -11.46
N CYS A 18 50.51 -8.92 -11.26
CA CYS A 18 49.41 -8.32 -12.00
C CYS A 18 48.42 -7.73 -10.99
N LYS A 19 48.48 -6.40 -10.85
CA LYS A 19 47.39 -5.60 -10.30
C LYS A 19 46.24 -5.67 -11.30
N ASP A 20 45.18 -6.41 -10.97
CA ASP A 20 43.95 -6.32 -11.76
C ASP A 20 43.31 -4.95 -11.56
N THR A 21 43.41 -4.18 -12.63
CA THR A 21 42.83 -2.86 -12.80
C THR A 21 41.33 -3.06 -12.93
N LYS A 22 40.56 -2.71 -11.87
CA LYS A 22 39.10 -2.61 -11.97
C LYS A 22 38.77 -1.49 -12.95
N LYS A 23 38.43 -1.86 -14.17
CA LYS A 23 37.82 -0.99 -15.17
C LYS A 23 36.43 -0.62 -14.66
N SER A 24 36.25 0.62 -14.22
CA SER A 24 34.95 1.19 -13.89
C SER A 24 34.08 1.22 -15.15
N ILE A 25 33.03 0.42 -15.15
CA ILE A 25 31.90 0.60 -16.05
C ILE A 25 31.17 1.86 -15.56
N PRO A 26 30.85 2.85 -16.43
CA PRO A 26 30.06 3.98 -16.02
C PRO A 26 28.63 3.50 -15.74
N GLU A 27 28.24 3.47 -14.47
CA GLU A 27 26.84 3.36 -14.08
C GLU A 27 26.12 4.61 -14.56
N ASN A 28 25.25 4.41 -15.56
CA ASN A 28 24.24 5.37 -15.95
C ASN A 28 23.26 5.52 -14.78
N PRO A 29 23.07 6.71 -14.17
CA PRO A 29 22.18 6.86 -13.03
C PRO A 29 20.74 6.99 -13.53
N SER A 30 20.17 5.89 -14.04
CA SER A 30 18.73 5.72 -13.93
C SER A 30 18.48 5.26 -12.50
N ILE A 31 18.49 6.22 -11.57
CA ILE A 31 18.03 6.01 -10.20
C ILE A 31 16.56 5.59 -10.32
N SER A 32 16.34 4.29 -10.28
CA SER A 32 15.05 3.73 -9.91
C SER A 32 14.77 4.29 -8.53
N LYS A 33 13.93 5.33 -8.47
CA LYS A 33 13.44 5.94 -7.23
C LYS A 33 12.53 4.92 -6.55
N ARG A 34 13.16 3.95 -5.90
CA ARG A 34 12.48 2.97 -5.10
C ARG A 34 12.24 3.61 -3.74
N LEU A 35 10.99 3.87 -3.43
CA LEU A 35 10.61 4.17 -2.06
C LEU A 35 10.85 2.92 -1.22
N GLU A 36 11.61 3.06 -0.14
CA GLU A 36 11.80 2.01 0.85
C GLU A 36 10.94 2.32 2.08
N ILE A 37 10.47 1.28 2.76
CA ILE A 37 9.64 1.40 3.97
C ILE A 37 10.59 1.76 5.11
N PHE A 38 10.58 3.02 5.54
CA PHE A 38 11.47 3.43 6.61
C PHE A 38 10.84 3.37 8.00
N ASN A 39 9.51 3.43 8.14
CA ASN A 39 8.85 3.31 9.45
C ASN A 39 7.43 2.70 9.37
N ILE A 40 7.19 1.61 10.09
CA ILE A 40 5.83 1.20 10.51
C ILE A 40 5.63 1.83 11.89
N VAL A 41 4.93 2.96 11.95
CA VAL A 41 4.54 3.53 13.24
C VAL A 41 3.16 2.97 13.58
N HIS A 42 3.10 2.00 14.49
CA HIS A 42 1.88 1.79 15.27
C HIS A 42 1.74 3.00 16.18
N VAL A 43 0.72 3.82 15.94
CA VAL A 43 0.53 5.07 16.67
C VAL A 43 0.28 4.74 18.13
N ASP A 44 1.28 5.01 18.95
CA ASP A 44 1.16 5.01 20.41
C ASP A 44 0.52 6.33 20.85
N SER A 45 -0.54 6.24 21.64
CA SER A 45 -1.51 7.31 21.83
C SER A 45 -0.96 8.43 22.73
N THR A 46 -0.30 9.44 22.17
CA THR A 46 -0.07 10.71 22.89
C THR A 46 -0.14 11.98 22.01
N LYS A 47 -1.34 12.58 22.01
CA LYS A 47 -1.70 14.01 21.86
C LYS A 47 -1.28 14.74 20.57
N ASN A 48 -2.25 15.03 19.68
CA ASN A 48 -3.21 16.16 19.81
C ASN A 48 -3.80 16.54 18.43
N SER A 49 -4.52 15.61 17.79
CA SER A 49 -5.25 15.87 16.56
C SER A 49 -6.60 15.14 16.63
N ASN A 50 -7.70 15.83 16.28
CA ASN A 50 -9.06 15.26 16.21
C ASN A 50 -9.17 14.02 15.30
N ARG A 51 -8.12 13.68 14.55
CA ARG A 51 -8.06 12.49 13.67
C ARG A 51 -7.44 11.27 14.30
N GLU A 52 -6.62 11.42 15.35
CA GLU A 52 -5.86 10.30 15.94
C GLU A 52 -6.78 9.21 16.47
N GLU A 53 -7.99 9.57 16.93
CA GLU A 53 -9.01 8.63 17.40
C GLU A 53 -9.52 7.70 16.29
N PHE A 54 -9.57 8.16 15.04
CA PHE A 54 -10.14 7.41 13.91
C PHE A 54 -9.07 6.83 12.99
N LEU A 55 -7.80 6.94 13.36
CA LEU A 55 -6.65 6.46 12.60
C LEU A 55 -6.28 5.04 13.02
N ASP A 56 -6.24 4.11 12.06
CA ASP A 56 -5.83 2.71 12.28
C ASP A 56 -4.33 2.54 12.02
N THR A 57 -3.91 2.90 10.80
CA THR A 57 -2.52 2.71 10.36
C THR A 57 -1.98 3.97 9.70
N GLN A 58 -0.70 4.22 9.90
CA GLN A 58 0.06 5.25 9.20
C GLN A 58 1.34 4.65 8.63
N PHE A 59 1.58 4.89 7.35
CA PHE A 59 2.79 4.47 6.66
C PHE A 59 3.47 5.66 6.00
N GLU A 60 4.76 5.83 6.24
CA GLU A 60 5.60 6.82 5.58
C GLU A 60 6.65 6.12 4.72
N TYR A 61 6.58 6.36 3.42
CA TYR A 61 7.48 5.79 2.42
C TYR A 61 8.42 6.90 1.96
N SER A 62 9.70 6.79 2.26
CA SER A 62 10.68 7.84 1.98
C SER A 62 11.73 7.39 0.97
N ASP A 63 12.26 8.33 0.20
CA ASP A 63 13.49 8.12 -0.57
C ASP A 63 14.72 8.62 0.19
N SER A 64 15.90 8.31 -0.32
CA SER A 64 17.18 8.75 0.27
C SER A 64 17.40 10.27 0.23
N LEU A 65 16.54 11.03 -0.46
CA LEU A 65 16.59 12.48 -0.60
C LEU A 65 15.65 13.18 0.39
N GLY A 66 14.91 12.42 1.20
CA GLY A 66 13.95 12.95 2.17
C GLY A 66 12.59 13.27 1.58
N ASN A 67 12.33 12.94 0.31
CA ASN A 67 10.97 12.98 -0.23
C ASN A 67 10.17 11.84 0.38
N SER A 68 8.92 12.08 0.73
CA SER A 68 8.08 11.04 1.31
C SER A 68 6.62 11.07 0.84
N LEU A 69 6.00 9.88 0.88
CA LEU A 69 4.58 9.68 0.73
C LEU A 69 4.01 9.16 2.03
N LEU A 70 2.96 9.81 2.52
CA LEU A 70 2.28 9.42 3.75
C LEU A 70 0.90 8.85 3.40
N ILE A 71 0.66 7.60 3.79
CA ILE A 71 -0.63 6.92 3.65
C ILE A 71 -1.21 6.71 5.05
N LEU A 72 -2.42 7.20 5.28
CA LEU A 72 -3.16 7.04 6.53
C LEU A 72 -4.47 6.31 6.23
N ASN A 73 -4.80 5.31 7.04
CA ASN A 73 -6.04 4.55 6.91
C ASN A 73 -6.85 4.65 8.20
N SER A 74 -8.17 4.71 8.06
CA SER A 74 -9.06 4.84 9.20
C SER A 74 -9.41 3.50 9.85
N PHE A 75 -9.88 3.57 11.09
CA PHE A 75 -10.69 2.48 11.64
C PHE A 75 -12.02 2.33 10.86
N PRO A 76 -12.69 1.16 10.90
CA PRO A 76 -14.01 1.01 10.30
C PRO A 76 -15.05 1.87 11.02
N LYS A 77 -15.95 2.48 10.27
CA LYS A 77 -17.28 2.86 10.75
C LYS A 77 -18.34 2.09 9.98
N GLY A 78 -19.23 1.39 10.68
CA GLY A 78 -20.27 0.59 10.03
C GLY A 78 -20.58 -0.70 10.79
N GLY A 79 -20.82 -1.78 10.04
CA GLY A 79 -21.54 -2.97 10.52
C GLY A 79 -23.03 -2.92 10.20
N GLN A 80 -23.42 -2.06 9.26
CA GLN A 80 -24.82 -1.88 8.85
C GLN A 80 -25.21 -2.91 7.80
N LYS A 81 -26.47 -3.34 7.87
CA LYS A 81 -27.04 -4.23 6.86
C LYS A 81 -27.39 -3.44 5.61
N TYR A 82 -27.19 -4.06 4.47
CA TYR A 82 -27.61 -3.58 3.17
C TYR A 82 -28.34 -4.73 2.47
N THR A 83 -29.48 -4.45 1.85
CA THR A 83 -30.21 -5.41 1.02
C THR A 83 -30.21 -4.87 -0.40
N ASP A 84 -29.65 -5.63 -1.34
CA ASP A 84 -29.58 -5.19 -2.74
C ASP A 84 -30.97 -5.24 -3.42
N PRO A 85 -31.14 -4.66 -4.62
CA PRO A 85 -32.41 -4.68 -5.34
C PRO A 85 -32.88 -6.09 -5.73
N GLN A 86 -32.02 -7.11 -5.64
CA GLN A 86 -32.33 -8.51 -5.90
C GLN A 86 -32.74 -9.26 -4.61
N GLY A 87 -32.67 -8.61 -3.44
CA GLY A 87 -33.02 -9.18 -2.14
C GLY A 87 -31.88 -9.88 -1.42
N ASN A 88 -30.64 -9.81 -1.93
CA ASN A 88 -29.47 -10.38 -1.25
C ASN A 88 -29.06 -9.46 -0.10
N ASN A 89 -28.70 -10.06 1.04
CA ASN A 89 -28.32 -9.33 2.24
C ASN A 89 -26.80 -9.29 2.39
N TYR A 90 -26.30 -8.13 2.80
CA TYR A 90 -24.89 -7.86 3.01
C TYR A 90 -24.68 -7.07 4.30
N VAL A 91 -23.42 -6.99 4.73
CA VAL A 91 -22.98 -6.08 5.79
C VAL A 91 -21.83 -5.23 5.27
N TYR A 92 -21.87 -3.92 5.50
CA TYR A 92 -20.81 -3.03 5.05
C TYR A 92 -20.12 -2.26 6.19
N ALA A 93 -18.85 -1.95 5.96
CA ALA A 93 -18.07 -1.00 6.74
C ALA A 93 -17.43 0.05 5.81
N VAL A 94 -17.42 1.29 6.27
CA VAL A 94 -16.86 2.45 5.57
C VAL A 94 -15.53 2.83 6.21
N PHE A 95 -14.54 3.05 5.37
CA PHE A 95 -13.20 3.49 5.69
C PHE A 95 -12.89 4.78 4.94
N TRP A 96 -11.89 5.53 5.39
CA TRP A 96 -11.21 6.53 4.58
C TRP A 96 -9.72 6.23 4.49
N THR A 97 -9.14 6.57 3.35
CA THR A 97 -7.70 6.60 3.13
C THR A 97 -7.30 8.01 2.75
N LYS A 98 -6.23 8.51 3.38
CA LYS A 98 -5.59 9.78 3.06
C LYS A 98 -4.21 9.52 2.48
N PHE A 99 -3.94 10.17 1.35
CA PHE A 99 -2.66 10.14 0.64
C PHE A 99 -2.08 11.55 0.65
N LEU A 100 -0.94 11.77 1.29
CA LEU A 100 -0.25 13.06 1.34
C LEU A 100 1.08 12.96 0.59
N ASN A 101 1.22 13.80 -0.43
CA ASN A 101 2.45 13.91 -1.22
C ASN A 101 3.39 14.92 -0.55
N LYS A 102 4.43 14.46 0.16
CA LYS A 102 5.48 15.33 0.72
C LYS A 102 6.73 15.38 -0.18
N THR A 103 6.59 15.09 -1.47
CA THR A 103 7.70 15.14 -2.44
C THR A 103 7.73 16.49 -3.16
N ASP A 104 8.80 16.72 -3.92
CA ASP A 104 9.00 17.91 -4.76
C ASP A 104 8.29 17.86 -6.13
N ARG A 105 7.58 16.78 -6.44
CA ARG A 105 6.94 16.52 -7.74
C ARG A 105 5.52 15.97 -7.60
N PRO A 106 4.68 16.04 -8.64
CA PRO A 106 3.39 15.37 -8.64
C PRO A 106 3.53 13.85 -8.47
N VAL A 107 2.55 13.22 -7.84
CA VAL A 107 2.44 11.76 -7.79
C VAL A 107 1.12 11.33 -8.37
N ASP A 108 1.18 10.54 -9.43
CA ASP A 108 0.01 9.97 -10.08
C ASP A 108 -0.35 8.66 -9.37
N ILE A 109 -1.55 8.62 -8.78
CA ILE A 109 -2.12 7.43 -8.15
C ILE A 109 -3.16 6.82 -9.08
N LYS A 110 -3.06 5.52 -9.32
CA LYS A 110 -4.07 4.74 -10.04
C LYS A 110 -4.48 3.56 -9.19
N ILE A 111 -5.77 3.51 -8.85
CA ILE A 111 -6.38 2.41 -8.10
C ILE A 111 -7.53 1.87 -8.96
N ASN A 112 -7.54 0.56 -9.18
CA ASN A 112 -8.67 -0.18 -9.71
C ASN A 112 -9.00 -1.32 -8.73
N LEU A 113 -10.19 -1.27 -8.14
CA LEU A 113 -10.65 -2.33 -7.24
C LEU A 113 -11.30 -3.47 -8.02
N PRO A 114 -11.00 -4.74 -7.69
CA PRO A 114 -11.57 -5.87 -8.41
C PRO A 114 -13.10 -5.91 -8.24
N SER A 115 -13.80 -6.18 -9.34
CA SER A 115 -15.25 -6.43 -9.37
C SER A 115 -15.64 -7.79 -8.76
N GLU A 116 -14.68 -8.72 -8.74
CA GLU A 116 -14.82 -10.08 -8.24
C GLU A 116 -14.76 -10.16 -6.71
N ASP A 117 -15.57 -11.06 -6.17
CA ASP A 117 -15.58 -11.40 -4.75
C ASP A 117 -14.22 -11.92 -4.28
N GLN A 118 -13.81 -11.47 -3.11
CA GLN A 118 -12.63 -11.94 -2.41
C GLN A 118 -13.02 -12.74 -1.19
N GLU A 119 -12.36 -13.87 -0.95
CA GLU A 119 -12.53 -14.59 0.32
C GLU A 119 -11.90 -13.83 1.49
N LEU A 120 -12.61 -13.76 2.61
CA LEU A 120 -12.10 -13.15 3.83
C LEU A 120 -11.11 -14.10 4.51
N SER A 121 -9.93 -13.60 4.91
CA SER A 121 -8.91 -14.43 5.57
C SER A 121 -9.38 -15.16 6.84
N SER A 122 -10.37 -14.60 7.55
CA SER A 122 -10.93 -15.18 8.77
C SER A 122 -12.03 -16.21 8.52
N SER A 123 -12.56 -16.34 7.30
CA SER A 123 -13.58 -17.34 6.95
C SER A 123 -13.66 -17.56 5.44
N GLN A 124 -13.59 -18.83 5.03
CA GLN A 124 -13.78 -19.24 3.63
C GLN A 124 -15.23 -19.10 3.14
N GLU A 125 -16.19 -18.95 4.05
CA GLU A 125 -17.61 -18.78 3.72
C GLU A 125 -17.98 -17.31 3.49
N ILE A 126 -17.19 -16.38 4.03
CA ILE A 126 -17.44 -14.95 3.92
C ILE A 126 -16.69 -14.40 2.73
N ARG A 127 -17.45 -13.90 1.75
CA ARG A 127 -16.92 -13.17 0.61
C ARG A 127 -17.06 -11.68 0.85
N TYR A 128 -16.13 -10.90 0.29
CA TYR A 128 -16.17 -9.45 0.35
C TYR A 128 -15.87 -8.81 -1.00
N LYS A 129 -16.45 -7.64 -1.21
CA LYS A 129 -16.14 -6.71 -2.30
C LYS A 129 -15.62 -5.40 -1.74
N LEU A 130 -14.85 -4.69 -2.56
CA LEU A 130 -14.35 -3.36 -2.24
C LEU A 130 -14.90 -2.35 -3.24
N PHE A 131 -15.27 -1.18 -2.74
CA PHE A 131 -15.76 -0.10 -3.59
C PHE A 131 -15.13 1.25 -3.25
N LEU A 132 -14.81 2.02 -4.28
CA LEU A 132 -14.52 3.46 -4.22
C LEU A 132 -15.80 4.21 -4.58
N PRO A 133 -16.59 4.70 -3.62
CA PRO A 133 -17.78 5.46 -3.94
C PRO A 133 -17.39 6.78 -4.62
N PRO A 134 -18.18 7.29 -5.58
CA PRO A 134 -17.87 8.51 -6.34
C PRO A 134 -18.18 9.78 -5.53
N THR A 135 -17.77 9.79 -4.25
CA THR A 135 -18.01 10.88 -3.30
C THR A 135 -16.68 11.25 -2.65
N LYS A 136 -16.39 12.55 -2.57
CA LYS A 136 -15.17 13.04 -1.90
C LYS A 136 -15.30 12.93 -0.38
N MET A 137 -14.25 12.40 0.24
CA MET A 137 -14.06 12.44 1.68
C MET A 137 -13.38 13.77 2.06
N SER A 138 -13.67 14.27 3.26
CA SER A 138 -13.08 15.49 3.81
C SER A 138 -13.02 15.42 5.33
N ASP A 139 -12.14 16.22 5.91
CA ASP A 139 -11.79 16.11 7.32
C ASP A 139 -12.90 16.54 8.28
N ASP A 140 -13.74 17.48 7.85
CA ASP A 140 -14.92 17.93 8.57
C ASP A 140 -15.96 16.81 8.80
N LYS A 141 -15.86 15.71 8.04
CA LYS A 141 -16.77 14.57 8.13
C LYS A 141 -16.28 13.44 9.04
N ILE A 142 -15.05 13.50 9.55
CA ILE A 142 -14.41 12.41 10.31
C ILE A 142 -15.27 11.95 11.50
N HIS A 143 -15.94 12.87 12.20
CA HIS A 143 -16.75 12.54 13.37
C HIS A 143 -18.16 12.03 13.02
N GLN A 144 -18.62 12.20 11.79
CA GLN A 144 -19.97 11.84 11.38
C GLN A 144 -20.14 10.32 11.29
N MET A 145 -21.39 9.85 11.32
CA MET A 145 -21.73 8.45 11.03
C MET A 145 -21.23 8.09 9.63
N ASN A 146 -20.64 6.90 9.48
CA ASN A 146 -20.01 6.45 8.23
C ASN A 146 -19.07 7.49 7.60
N TYR A 147 -18.41 8.28 8.44
CA TYR A 147 -17.52 9.37 8.01
C TYR A 147 -18.21 10.41 7.11
N GLY A 148 -19.53 10.59 7.24
CA GLY A 148 -20.31 11.54 6.44
C GLY A 148 -20.68 11.03 5.04
N LEU A 149 -20.45 9.75 4.76
CA LEU A 149 -20.98 9.09 3.57
C LEU A 149 -22.47 8.80 3.75
N SER A 150 -23.31 9.73 3.29
CA SER A 150 -24.77 9.57 3.27
C SER A 150 -25.26 8.76 2.07
N ASN A 151 -26.48 8.22 2.13
CA ASN A 151 -27.13 7.48 1.05
C ASN A 151 -26.32 6.26 0.57
N THR A 152 -25.70 5.54 1.51
CA THR A 152 -24.81 4.41 1.21
C THR A 152 -25.53 3.32 0.42
N ASP A 153 -26.78 2.98 0.76
CA ASP A 153 -27.57 1.97 0.04
C ASP A 153 -27.75 2.35 -1.44
N PHE A 154 -28.17 3.59 -1.74
CA PHE A 154 -28.29 4.09 -3.11
C PHE A 154 -26.95 4.13 -3.86
N ILE A 155 -25.85 4.39 -3.16
CA ILE A 155 -24.51 4.32 -3.75
C ILE A 155 -24.18 2.87 -4.11
N LEU A 156 -24.40 1.93 -3.18
CA LEU A 156 -24.16 0.51 -3.36
C LEU A 156 -24.98 -0.07 -4.50
N ASP A 157 -26.28 0.25 -4.57
CA ASP A 157 -27.18 -0.19 -5.67
C ASP A 157 -26.61 0.12 -7.06
N ARG A 158 -25.90 1.26 -7.21
CA ARG A 158 -25.34 1.69 -8.49
C ARG A 158 -23.99 1.07 -8.80
N ILE A 159 -23.18 0.78 -7.78
CA ILE A 159 -21.79 0.34 -7.97
C ILE A 159 -21.58 -1.16 -7.74
N LEU A 160 -22.57 -1.89 -7.22
CA LEU A 160 -22.45 -3.32 -6.85
C LEU A 160 -21.98 -4.21 -8.02
N SER A 161 -22.37 -3.85 -9.24
CA SER A 161 -22.03 -4.55 -10.48
C SER A 161 -20.96 -3.84 -11.33
N GLN A 162 -20.27 -2.84 -10.78
CA GLN A 162 -19.30 -2.02 -11.50
C GLN A 162 -17.90 -2.14 -10.89
N GLU A 163 -16.88 -2.05 -11.73
CA GLU A 163 -15.53 -1.75 -11.26
C GLU A 163 -15.47 -0.31 -10.77
N THR A 164 -14.75 -0.08 -9.67
CA THR A 164 -14.56 1.27 -9.12
C THR A 164 -13.09 1.61 -9.13
N GLN A 165 -12.79 2.83 -9.57
CA GLN A 165 -11.43 3.27 -9.82
C GLN A 165 -11.19 4.71 -9.34
N LEU A 166 -9.93 5.01 -9.06
CA LEU A 166 -9.42 6.34 -8.77
C LEU A 166 -8.18 6.58 -9.64
N ASP A 167 -8.21 7.65 -10.44
CA ASP A 167 -7.06 8.12 -11.21
C ASP A 167 -6.86 9.60 -10.87
N LYS A 168 -5.76 9.93 -10.18
CA LYS A 168 -5.47 11.26 -9.67
C LYS A 168 -3.99 11.59 -9.68
N SER A 169 -3.68 12.82 -10.07
CA SER A 169 -2.37 13.43 -9.85
C SER A 169 -2.42 14.31 -8.60
N ILE A 170 -1.58 14.02 -7.61
CA ILE A 170 -1.50 14.75 -6.34
C ILE A 170 -0.27 15.65 -6.41
N GLN A 171 -0.45 16.97 -6.37
CA GLN A 171 0.68 17.92 -6.47
C GLN A 171 1.56 17.90 -5.21
N PRO A 172 2.79 18.45 -5.26
CA PRO A 172 3.63 18.62 -4.08
C PRO A 172 2.91 19.28 -2.90
N ASN A 173 3.01 18.66 -1.72
CA ASN A 173 2.37 19.07 -0.47
C ASN A 173 0.84 19.02 -0.46
N GLU A 174 0.21 18.44 -1.50
CA GLU A 174 -1.22 18.24 -1.55
C GLU A 174 -1.65 16.88 -0.97
N THR A 175 -2.95 16.79 -0.67
CA THR A 175 -3.57 15.61 -0.08
C THR A 175 -4.76 15.18 -0.94
N GLU A 176 -4.89 13.87 -1.15
CA GLU A 176 -6.14 13.24 -1.60
C GLU A 176 -6.74 12.43 -0.45
N ILE A 177 -8.06 12.52 -0.25
CA ILE A 177 -8.79 11.71 0.74
C ILE A 177 -10.01 11.10 0.06
N PHE A 178 -10.15 9.79 0.17
CA PHE A 178 -11.25 9.05 -0.44
C PHE A 178 -11.80 8.01 0.52
N TYR A 179 -13.06 7.64 0.31
CA TYR A 179 -13.67 6.53 1.03
C TYR A 179 -13.31 5.20 0.38
N VAL A 180 -13.35 4.14 1.19
CA VAL A 180 -13.43 2.76 0.71
C VAL A 180 -14.55 2.06 1.46
N ILE A 181 -15.40 1.32 0.76
CA ILE A 181 -16.42 0.48 1.37
C ILE A 181 -15.97 -0.98 1.27
N VAL A 182 -15.94 -1.69 2.40
CA VAL A 182 -15.84 -3.15 2.43
C VAL A 182 -17.25 -3.70 2.60
N LEU A 183 -17.76 -4.41 1.58
CA LEU A 183 -19.07 -5.07 1.60
C LEU A 183 -18.86 -6.58 1.76
N THR A 184 -19.48 -7.19 2.77
CA THR A 184 -19.36 -8.62 3.08
C THR A 184 -20.68 -9.34 2.88
N SER A 185 -20.63 -10.61 2.44
CA SER A 185 -21.82 -11.44 2.20
C SER A 185 -22.63 -11.73 3.47
N GLN A 186 -22.02 -11.59 4.64
CA GLN A 186 -22.66 -11.73 5.96
C GLN A 186 -21.81 -11.03 7.03
N GLY A 187 -22.34 -10.94 8.24
CA GLY A 187 -21.58 -10.41 9.38
C GLY A 187 -20.29 -11.19 9.64
N VAL A 188 -19.26 -10.49 10.10
CA VAL A 188 -17.95 -11.08 10.44
C VAL A 188 -17.83 -11.17 11.96
N ASP A 189 -17.33 -12.30 12.45
CA ASP A 189 -16.95 -12.45 13.86
C ASP A 189 -15.68 -11.64 14.13
N GLY A 190 -15.84 -10.49 14.77
CA GLY A 190 -14.77 -9.56 15.12
C GLY A 190 -14.76 -8.29 14.27
N THR A 191 -13.61 -7.63 14.21
CA THR A 191 -13.47 -6.33 13.55
C THR A 191 -12.80 -6.48 12.19
N ILE A 192 -13.44 -5.96 11.14
CA ILE A 192 -12.78 -5.79 9.84
C ILE A 192 -11.79 -4.62 9.95
N ARG A 193 -10.51 -4.89 9.75
CA ARG A 193 -9.47 -3.87 9.55
C ARG A 193 -9.14 -3.79 8.08
N ALA A 194 -9.01 -2.60 7.54
CA ALA A 194 -8.66 -2.43 6.15
C ALA A 194 -7.87 -1.15 5.89
N GLY A 195 -6.99 -1.19 4.90
CA GLY A 195 -6.15 -0.06 4.57
C GLY A 195 -5.31 -0.26 3.32
N LEU A 196 -4.89 0.86 2.74
CA LEU A 196 -3.97 0.92 1.61
C LEU A 196 -2.52 0.85 2.11
N GLU A 197 -1.72 0.04 1.44
CA GLU A 197 -0.28 -0.13 1.64
C GLU A 197 0.44 0.08 0.29
N LEU A 198 1.69 0.50 0.33
CA LEU A 198 2.54 0.70 -0.84
C LEU A 198 3.77 -0.19 -0.74
N GLU A 199 4.12 -0.86 -1.82
CA GLU A 199 5.35 -1.61 -1.91
C GLU A 199 5.88 -1.58 -3.35
N ASN A 200 7.11 -1.11 -3.53
CA ASN A 200 7.75 -1.04 -4.85
C ASN A 200 6.87 -0.34 -5.91
N GLN A 201 6.26 0.79 -5.56
CA GLN A 201 5.32 1.54 -6.42
C GLN A 201 4.00 0.82 -6.74
N ASN A 202 3.76 -0.37 -6.19
CA ASN A 202 2.49 -1.08 -6.29
C ASN A 202 1.64 -0.80 -5.04
N LEU A 203 0.37 -0.50 -5.27
CA LEU A 203 -0.62 -0.27 -4.24
C LEU A 203 -1.34 -1.59 -3.93
N PHE A 204 -1.47 -1.87 -2.64
CA PHE A 204 -2.18 -3.02 -2.14
C PHE A 204 -3.25 -2.58 -1.16
N TYR A 205 -4.44 -3.13 -1.30
CA TYR A 205 -5.47 -2.97 -0.27
C TYR A 205 -5.52 -4.23 0.58
N LYS A 206 -5.36 -4.05 1.88
CA LYS A 206 -5.36 -5.14 2.85
C LYS A 206 -6.69 -5.14 3.57
N VAL A 207 -7.33 -6.31 3.66
CA VAL A 207 -8.51 -6.56 4.48
C VAL A 207 -8.17 -7.71 5.43
N ASN A 208 -8.12 -7.40 6.72
CA ASN A 208 -7.56 -8.25 7.77
C ASN A 208 -6.16 -8.75 7.38
N GLN A 209 -5.97 -10.05 7.12
CA GLN A 209 -4.68 -10.62 6.74
C GLN A 209 -4.51 -10.77 5.22
N LYS A 210 -5.58 -10.59 4.44
CA LYS A 210 -5.54 -10.74 2.99
C LYS A 210 -5.15 -9.43 2.33
N ARG A 211 -4.15 -9.50 1.47
CA ARG A 211 -3.62 -8.36 0.71
C ARG A 211 -3.85 -8.61 -0.78
N ILE A 212 -4.45 -7.64 -1.47
CA ILE A 212 -4.69 -7.70 -2.91
C ILE A 212 -4.03 -6.52 -3.60
N SER A 213 -3.46 -6.73 -4.78
CA SER A 213 -2.94 -5.64 -5.60
C SER A 213 -4.12 -4.86 -6.18
N VAL A 214 -4.08 -3.54 -6.03
CA VAL A 214 -5.17 -2.65 -6.47
C VAL A 214 -4.69 -1.52 -7.37
N GLY A 215 -3.40 -1.41 -7.66
CA GLY A 215 -2.91 -0.38 -8.57
C GLY A 215 -1.47 0.01 -8.36
N THR A 216 -1.11 1.21 -8.76
CA THR A 216 0.27 1.69 -8.77
C THR A 216 0.34 3.20 -8.52
N ILE A 217 1.56 3.67 -8.23
CA ILE A 217 1.90 5.09 -8.23
C ILE A 217 3.00 5.38 -9.27
N GLN A 218 3.06 6.62 -9.75
CA GLN A 218 4.11 7.14 -10.62
C GLN A 218 4.54 8.53 -10.16
N PHE A 219 5.81 8.87 -10.37
CA PHE A 219 6.49 10.10 -9.93
C PHE A 219 6.93 10.96 -11.11
#